data_AF-A0A258AV88-F1
#
_entry.id   AF-A0A258AV88-F1
#
_cell.length_a   1.000
_cell.length_b   1.000
_cell.length_c   1.000
_cell.angle_alpha   90.00
_cell.angle_beta   90.00
_cell.angle_gamma   90.00
#
_symmetry.space_group_name_H-M   'P 1'
#
loop_
_entity.id
_entity.type
_entity.pdbx_description
1 polymer ?
#
loop_
_entity_poly.entity_id
_entity_poly.type
_entity_poly.pdbx_seq_one_letter_code
_entity_poly.pdbx_strand_id
1 'polypeptide(L)'
;MTRFSKNKTIDIVLLKGPFKRLHCTWKFSDHTMSNGKVGAAIDFNIDFEFKNPFLDGFLRANFDKAVARLMACFEGRAQALYPTV
;
A
#
# COMPACT_ATOMS: atom_id res chain seq x y z
N MET A 1 7.54 3.55 -12.21
CA MET A 1 8.09 4.88 -11.88
C MET A 1 7.46 5.26 -10.54
N THR A 2 8.24 5.51 -9.50
CA THR A 2 7.69 5.93 -8.20
C THR A 2 7.67 7.45 -8.15
N ARG A 3 6.50 8.07 -7.99
CA ARG A 3 6.37 9.53 -7.90
C ARG A 3 5.93 9.92 -6.48
N PHE A 4 6.62 10.89 -5.91
CA PHE A 4 6.25 11.52 -4.64
C PHE A 4 5.56 12.85 -4.95
N SER A 5 4.34 13.05 -4.47
CA SER A 5 3.61 14.31 -4.60
C SER A 5 3.64 15.10 -3.29
N LYS A 6 3.58 16.45 -3.37
CA LYS A 6 3.48 17.36 -2.20
C LYS A 6 2.34 16.99 -1.23
N ASN A 7 1.34 16.24 -1.69
CA ASN A 7 0.17 15.83 -0.92
C ASN A 7 0.36 14.52 -0.15
N LYS A 8 1.57 14.25 0.38
CA LYS A 8 1.87 13.01 1.14
C LYS A 8 1.33 11.75 0.43
N THR A 9 1.53 11.67 -0.88
CA THR A 9 1.02 10.59 -1.73
C THR A 9 2.18 9.92 -2.46
N ILE A 10 2.17 8.58 -2.49
CA ILE A 10 3.13 7.75 -3.24
C ILE A 10 2.35 7.02 -4.33
N ASP A 11 2.72 7.29 -5.57
CA ASP A 11 2.15 6.61 -6.74
C ASP A 11 3.17 5.65 -7.34
N ILE A 12 2.76 4.39 -7.47
CA ILE A 12 3.56 3.29 -7.99
C ILE A 12 2.83 2.73 -9.21
N VAL A 13 3.46 2.85 -10.37
CA VAL A 13 2.97 2.29 -11.64
C VAL A 13 3.87 1.16 -12.12
N LEU A 14 3.26 0.15 -12.75
CA LEU A 14 3.98 -0.96 -13.39
C LEU A 14 5.08 -0.43 -14.32
N LEU A 15 6.30 -0.89 -14.09
CA LEU A 15 7.42 -0.65 -15.02
C LEU A 15 7.57 -1.80 -16.02
N LYS A 16 7.43 -3.06 -15.56
CA LYS A 16 7.54 -4.27 -16.39
C LYS A 16 6.98 -5.48 -15.63
N GLY A 17 6.30 -6.39 -16.32
CA GLY A 17 5.80 -7.65 -15.75
C GLY A 17 4.65 -8.27 -16.57
N PRO A 18 4.16 -9.47 -16.20
CA PRO A 18 3.04 -10.15 -16.87
C PRO A 18 1.68 -9.44 -16.70
N PHE A 19 1.68 -8.37 -15.92
CA PHE A 19 0.54 -7.52 -15.65
C PHE A 19 0.22 -6.64 -16.86
N LYS A 20 -1.05 -6.50 -17.18
CA LYS A 20 -1.57 -5.57 -18.17
C LYS A 20 -1.65 -4.16 -17.59
N ARG A 21 -2.04 -4.06 -16.32
CA ARG A 21 -2.00 -2.83 -15.52
C ARG A 21 -1.66 -3.15 -14.07
N LEU A 22 -0.90 -2.28 -13.43
CA LEU A 22 -0.71 -2.25 -11.98
C LEU A 22 -0.53 -0.79 -11.59
N HIS A 23 -1.45 -0.28 -10.78
CA HIS A 23 -1.39 1.04 -10.20
C HIS A 23 -1.65 0.92 -8.71
N CYS A 24 -0.70 1.37 -7.91
CA CYS A 24 -0.80 1.37 -6.46
C CYS A 24 -0.57 2.79 -5.97
N THR A 25 -1.49 3.27 -5.16
CA THR A 25 -1.46 4.60 -4.56
C THR A 25 -1.52 4.46 -3.05
N TRP A 26 -0.61 5.15 -2.39
CA TRP A 26 -0.62 5.33 -0.94
C TRP A 26 -0.85 6.79 -0.64
N LYS A 27 -1.80 7.09 0.24
CA LYS A 27 -1.99 8.44 0.76
C LYS A 27 -1.82 8.42 2.26
N PHE A 28 -1.07 9.38 2.77
CA PHE A 28 -0.86 9.56 4.20
C PHE A 28 -1.56 10.84 4.63
N SER A 29 -2.41 10.73 5.63
CA SER A 29 -3.09 11.87 6.26
C SER A 29 -2.79 11.89 7.75
N ASP A 30 -2.81 13.09 8.33
CA ASP A 30 -2.64 13.24 9.77
C ASP A 30 -3.96 12.82 10.43
N HIS A 31 -3.87 11.97 11.46
CA HIS A 31 -5.04 11.47 12.17
C HIS A 31 -4.87 11.68 13.67
N THR A 32 -5.75 12.49 14.26
CA THR A 32 -5.79 12.67 15.71
C THR A 32 -6.57 11.52 16.32
N MET A 33 -5.87 10.70 17.11
CA MET A 33 -6.49 9.62 17.86
C MET A 33 -7.32 10.15 19.03
N SER A 34 -8.28 9.37 19.52
CA SER A 34 -9.16 9.73 20.64
C SER A 34 -8.43 10.07 21.94
N ASN A 35 -7.17 9.63 22.09
CA ASN A 35 -6.29 9.93 23.22
C ASN A 35 -5.49 11.23 23.07
N GLY A 36 -5.76 12.05 22.05
CA GLY A 36 -5.08 13.31 21.78
C GLY A 36 -3.70 13.18 21.12
N LYS A 37 -3.24 11.96 20.80
CA LYS A 37 -1.98 11.74 20.07
C LYS A 37 -2.19 11.90 18.56
N VAL A 38 -1.14 12.40 17.89
CA VAL A 38 -1.09 12.48 16.43
C VAL A 38 -0.58 11.15 15.88
N GLY A 39 -1.42 10.48 15.10
CA GLY A 39 -1.08 9.33 14.28
C GLY A 39 -1.06 9.68 12.79
N ALA A 40 -0.67 8.71 11.98
CA ALA A 40 -0.82 8.78 10.53
C ALA A 40 -1.89 7.78 10.10
N ALA A 41 -2.89 8.24 9.37
CA ALA A 41 -3.81 7.37 8.65
C ALA A 41 -3.24 7.10 7.25
N ILE A 42 -3.38 5.85 6.81
CA ILE A 42 -2.85 5.37 5.53
C ILE A 42 -4.03 4.86 4.70
N ASP A 43 -4.28 5.53 3.57
CA ASP A 43 -5.19 5.02 2.55
C ASP A 43 -4.37 4.28 1.50
N PHE A 44 -4.54 2.96 1.45
CA PHE A 44 -3.88 2.10 0.48
C PHE A 44 -4.88 1.65 -0.58
N ASN A 45 -4.61 2.00 -1.84
CA ASN A 45 -5.39 1.54 -2.98
C ASN A 45 -4.47 0.89 -4.01
N ILE A 46 -4.92 -0.22 -4.58
CA ILE A 46 -4.17 -0.92 -5.62
C ILE A 46 -5.16 -1.52 -6.62
N ASP A 47 -4.94 -1.19 -7.87
CA ASP A 47 -5.67 -1.67 -9.03
C ASP A 47 -4.69 -2.45 -9.91
N PHE A 48 -5.04 -3.70 -10.23
CA PHE A 48 -4.23 -4.54 -11.08
C PHE A 48 -5.10 -5.34 -12.05
N GLU A 49 -4.54 -5.61 -13.21
CA GLU A 49 -5.13 -6.48 -14.22
C GLU A 49 -4.03 -7.37 -14.77
N PHE A 50 -4.19 -8.68 -14.65
CA PHE A 50 -3.31 -9.63 -15.34
C PHE A 50 -3.75 -9.87 -16.77
N LYS A 51 -2.79 -10.22 -17.63
CA LYS A 51 -3.10 -10.69 -18.99
C LYS A 51 -3.73 -12.09 -19.02
N ASN A 52 -3.53 -12.89 -17.97
CA ASN A 52 -4.05 -14.26 -17.87
C ASN A 52 -5.20 -14.33 -16.83
N PRO A 53 -6.43 -14.68 -17.24
CA PRO A 53 -7.60 -14.77 -16.35
C PRO A 53 -7.43 -15.74 -15.17
N PHE A 54 -6.68 -16.83 -15.35
CA PHE A 54 -6.45 -17.81 -14.28
C PHE A 54 -5.58 -17.24 -13.16
N LEU A 55 -4.53 -16.48 -13.52
CA LEU A 55 -3.66 -15.81 -12.55
C LEU A 55 -4.40 -14.66 -11.86
N ASP A 56 -5.30 -13.99 -12.59
CA ASP A 56 -6.13 -12.91 -12.04
C ASP A 56 -7.04 -13.43 -10.91
N GLY A 57 -7.72 -14.55 -11.12
CA GLY A 57 -8.60 -15.16 -10.11
C GLY A 57 -7.86 -15.63 -8.85
N PHE A 58 -6.71 -16.29 -9.01
CA PHE A 58 -5.91 -16.75 -7.87
C PHE A 58 -5.37 -15.60 -7.03
N LEU A 59 -4.86 -14.53 -7.67
CA LEU A 59 -4.38 -13.37 -6.92
C LEU A 59 -5.52 -12.61 -6.26
N ARG A 60 -6.66 -12.42 -6.92
CA ARG A 60 -7.84 -11.80 -6.30
C ARG A 60 -8.30 -12.56 -5.05
N ALA A 61 -8.30 -13.90 -5.09
CA ALA A 61 -8.67 -14.71 -3.93
C ALA A 61 -7.70 -14.56 -2.74
N ASN A 62 -6.43 -14.26 -3.00
CA ASN A 62 -5.41 -14.10 -1.97
C ASN A 62 -5.00 -12.64 -1.72
N PHE A 63 -5.66 -11.70 -2.37
CA PHE A 63 -5.27 -10.29 -2.42
C PHE A 63 -5.30 -9.67 -1.02
N ASP A 64 -6.40 -9.82 -0.29
CA ASP A 64 -6.56 -9.30 1.07
C ASP A 64 -5.43 -9.77 1.99
N LYS A 65 -5.03 -11.04 1.86
CA LYS A 65 -3.94 -11.63 2.64
C LYS A 65 -2.58 -11.05 2.25
N ALA A 66 -2.35 -10.78 0.97
CA ALA A 66 -1.13 -10.15 0.49
C ALA A 66 -1.03 -8.70 0.98
N VAL A 67 -2.12 -7.94 0.92
CA VAL A 67 -2.20 -6.56 1.42
C VAL A 67 -1.98 -6.53 2.93
N ALA A 68 -2.64 -7.40 3.70
CA ALA A 68 -2.45 -7.48 5.15
C ALA A 68 -0.99 -7.77 5.52
N ARG A 69 -0.32 -8.68 4.80
CA ARG A 69 1.12 -8.94 4.99
C ARG A 69 1.97 -7.72 4.67
N LEU A 70 1.67 -7.01 3.59
CA LEU A 70 2.39 -5.80 3.19
C LEU A 70 2.27 -4.72 4.28
N MET A 71 1.06 -4.51 4.80
CA MET A 71 0.80 -3.56 5.90
C MET A 71 1.56 -3.95 7.16
N ALA A 72 1.52 -5.23 7.56
CA ALA A 72 2.24 -5.72 8.72
C ALA A 72 3.77 -5.54 8.57
N CYS A 73 4.33 -5.76 7.38
CA CYS A 73 5.74 -5.48 7.10
C CYS A 73 6.06 -3.99 7.19
N PHE A 74 5.17 -3.13 6.71
CA PHE A 74 5.32 -1.68 6.79
C PHE A 74 5.31 -1.21 8.26
N GLU A 75 4.31 -1.63 9.03
CA GLU A 75 4.18 -1.32 10.45
C GLU A 75 5.38 -1.84 11.26
N GLY A 76 5.81 -3.08 11.01
CA GLY A 76 6.99 -3.66 11.65
C GLY A 76 8.27 -2.87 11.34
N ARG A 77 8.43 -2.39 10.09
CA ARG A 77 9.55 -1.52 9.73
C ARG A 77 9.45 -0.15 10.40
N ALA A 78 8.25 0.42 10.48
CA ALA A 78 8.02 1.69 11.16
C ALA A 78 8.36 1.59 12.65
N GLN A 79 7.92 0.52 13.32
CA GLN A 79 8.26 0.27 14.73
C GLN A 79 9.76 0.07 14.95
N ALA A 80 10.46 -0.58 14.02
CA ALA A 80 11.90 -0.76 14.11
C ALA A 80 12.69 0.56 13.92
N LEU A 81 12.19 1.50 13.12
CA LEU A 81 12.83 2.80 12.87
C LEU A 81 12.44 3.88 13.88
N TYR A 82 11.18 3.85 14.32
CA TYR A 82 10.59 4.79 15.25
C TYR A 82 9.98 4.02 16.44
N PRO A 83 10.81 3.36 17.26
CA PRO A 83 10.31 2.73 18.47
C PRO A 83 9.77 3.83 19.38
N THR A 84 8.50 3.71 19.77
CA THR A 84 7.88 4.58 20.77
C THR A 84 8.62 4.38 22.09
N VAL A 85 9.54 5.28 22.42
CA VAL A 85 10.14 5.42 23.75
C VAL A 85 9.17 6.06 24.72
#